data_AF-V4R7D9-F1
#
_entry.id   AF-V4R7D9-F1
#
_cell.length_a   1.000
_cell.length_b   1.000
_cell.length_c   1.000
_cell.angle_alpha   90.00
_cell.angle_beta   90.00
_cell.angle_gamma   90.00
#
_symmetry.space_group_name_H-M   'P 1'
#
loop_
_entity.id
_entity.type
_entity.pdbx_description
1 polymer ?
#
loop_
_entity_poly.entity_id
_entity_poly.type
_entity_poly.pdbx_seq_one_letter_code
_entity_poly.pdbx_strand_id
1 'polypeptide(L)'
;MQKAILLAGFGLLLAAAPVWAAEPASNPEMQRIFDADQADRSGDVTQADWSVIGPRDAQRREATRRLLAEGQLHTGDDFLQAAFVFQHGGGDDFLLAHTLAVVATKKGAKGGPWIAAATLDRYLQNTKHKQIYGTQSLFANGTWTKAPYDRDLISDALRLELGVPDLAAQDAELDARKAQAVPAAAPLPAVPAGQALLRCASGPIERVFVRAAWQIQSCDNGALVVTSGAPPAVLFVMVQGDKVVVTPSQGGGDPAEVKVATAAFEAMTAAQIADIVAQTKP
;
A
#
# COMPACT_ATOMS: atom_id res chain seq x y z
N MET A 1 52.08 48.30 -67.73
CA MET A 1 52.52 47.93 -66.37
C MET A 1 51.29 47.95 -65.46
N GLN A 2 50.71 46.79 -65.14
CA GLN A 2 49.48 46.69 -64.35
C GLN A 2 49.79 45.77 -63.15
N LYS A 3 49.84 46.34 -61.95
CA LYS A 3 50.07 45.61 -60.70
C LYS A 3 48.74 45.06 -60.20
N ALA A 4 48.59 43.74 -60.20
CA ALA A 4 47.48 43.05 -59.55
C ALA A 4 47.75 42.95 -58.05
N ILE A 5 46.84 43.45 -57.23
CA ILE A 5 46.83 43.30 -55.77
C ILE A 5 45.96 42.09 -55.45
N LEU A 6 46.58 41.02 -54.96
CA LEU A 6 45.90 39.84 -54.40
C LEU A 6 45.54 40.15 -52.93
N LEU A 7 44.24 40.33 -52.66
CA LEU A 7 43.69 40.34 -51.30
C LEU A 7 43.42 38.89 -50.87
N ALA A 8 44.26 38.37 -49.97
CA ALA A 8 44.00 37.12 -49.27
C ALA A 8 42.95 37.37 -48.17
N GLY A 9 41.71 36.97 -48.41
CA GLY A 9 40.65 36.97 -47.40
C GLY A 9 40.85 35.82 -46.42
N PHE A 10 41.28 36.13 -45.20
CA PHE A 10 41.32 35.18 -44.09
C PHE A 10 39.88 35.02 -43.56
N GLY A 11 39.18 33.98 -44.00
CA GLY A 11 37.85 33.64 -43.50
C GLY A 11 37.94 33.17 -42.05
N LEU A 12 37.44 33.99 -41.12
CA LEU A 12 37.30 33.63 -39.71
C LEU A 12 36.14 32.62 -39.58
N LEU A 13 36.44 31.32 -39.55
CA LEU A 13 35.48 30.30 -39.12
C LEU A 13 35.20 30.50 -37.62
N LEU A 14 34.04 31.05 -37.29
CA LEU A 14 33.48 30.98 -35.94
C LEU A 14 33.08 29.52 -35.67
N ALA A 15 33.94 28.77 -34.96
CA ALA A 15 33.55 27.51 -34.37
C ALA A 15 32.53 27.80 -33.25
N ALA A 16 31.25 27.54 -33.51
CA ALA A 16 30.23 27.56 -32.47
C ALA A 16 30.57 26.47 -31.45
N ALA A 17 30.97 26.87 -30.24
CA ALA A 17 31.15 25.94 -29.14
C ALA A 17 29.83 25.20 -28.89
N PRO A 18 29.85 23.87 -28.67
CA PRO A 18 28.64 23.13 -28.35
C PRO A 18 28.04 23.72 -27.08
N VAL A 19 26.83 24.27 -27.21
CA VAL A 19 26.02 24.64 -26.04
C VAL A 19 25.62 23.31 -25.40
N TRP A 20 26.35 22.89 -24.37
CA TRP A 20 25.89 21.80 -23.52
C TRP A 20 24.58 22.26 -22.88
N ALA A 21 23.47 21.67 -23.32
CA ALA A 21 22.19 21.87 -22.66
C ALA A 21 22.36 21.48 -21.19
N ALA A 22 21.98 22.37 -20.29
CA ALA A 22 21.95 22.05 -18.87
C ALA A 22 21.08 20.81 -18.66
N GLU A 23 21.50 19.90 -17.77
CA GLU A 23 20.65 18.77 -17.41
C GLU A 23 19.31 19.30 -16.90
N PRO A 24 18.19 18.67 -17.30
CA PRO A 24 16.87 19.10 -16.83
C PRO A 24 16.85 18.99 -15.30
N ALA A 25 16.37 20.04 -14.64
CA ALA A 25 16.16 20.01 -13.20
C ALA A 25 14.95 19.12 -12.85
N SER A 26 14.99 18.48 -11.68
CA SER A 26 13.86 17.70 -11.17
C SER A 26 12.62 18.57 -10.98
N ASN A 27 11.45 17.95 -11.12
CA ASN A 27 10.16 18.59 -11.01
C ASN A 27 9.83 18.88 -9.53
N PRO A 28 9.67 20.17 -9.14
CA PRO A 28 9.44 20.53 -7.73
C PRO A 28 8.10 20.02 -7.19
N GLU A 29 7.09 19.85 -8.05
CA GLU A 29 5.80 19.28 -7.64
C GLU A 29 5.90 17.78 -7.40
N MET A 30 6.68 17.04 -8.22
CA MET A 30 6.94 15.62 -7.97
C MET A 30 7.67 15.42 -6.63
N GLN A 31 8.68 16.26 -6.34
CA GLN A 31 9.36 16.25 -5.05
C GLN A 31 8.37 16.47 -3.89
N ARG A 32 7.50 17.48 -4.00
CA ARG A 32 6.49 17.78 -2.97
C ARG A 32 5.52 16.62 -2.74
N ILE A 33 5.08 15.96 -3.81
CA ILE A 33 4.21 14.78 -3.74
C ILE A 33 4.93 13.65 -3.00
N PHE A 34 6.18 13.37 -3.36
CA PHE A 34 7.00 12.34 -2.73
C PHE A 34 7.28 12.63 -1.26
N ASP A 35 7.65 13.85 -0.90
CA ASP A 35 7.92 14.22 0.49
C ASP A 35 6.68 14.01 1.36
N ALA A 36 5.50 14.40 0.87
CA ALA A 36 4.25 14.15 1.56
C ALA A 36 3.96 12.64 1.69
N ASP A 37 4.27 11.86 0.65
CA ASP A 37 4.12 10.40 0.64
C ASP A 37 4.99 9.71 1.69
N GLN A 38 6.25 10.10 1.79
CA GLN A 38 7.15 9.55 2.78
C GLN A 38 6.84 10.06 4.20
N ALA A 39 6.37 11.31 4.33
CA ALA A 39 6.00 11.88 5.63
C ALA A 39 4.87 11.10 6.33
N ASP A 40 3.86 10.64 5.59
CA ASP A 40 2.77 9.80 6.13
C ASP A 40 3.28 8.44 6.68
N ARG A 41 4.53 8.07 6.38
CA ARG A 41 5.16 6.77 6.73
C ARG A 41 6.40 6.92 7.61
N SER A 42 6.63 8.11 8.18
CA SER A 42 7.81 8.41 9.02
C SER A 42 7.77 7.83 10.44
N GLY A 43 6.63 7.28 10.87
CA GLY A 43 6.42 6.66 12.18
C GLY A 43 6.22 5.14 12.14
N ASP A 44 5.75 4.56 13.24
CA ASP A 44 5.38 3.14 13.27
C ASP A 44 4.16 2.90 12.36
N VAL A 45 4.43 2.34 11.18
CA VAL A 45 3.42 2.04 10.16
C VAL A 45 2.36 1.04 10.64
N THR A 46 2.60 0.30 11.73
CA THR A 46 1.58 -0.58 12.33
C THR A 46 0.49 0.19 13.07
N GLN A 47 0.77 1.43 13.47
CA GLN A 47 -0.17 2.35 14.12
C GLN A 47 -0.75 3.39 13.15
N ALA A 48 -0.44 3.27 11.86
CA ALA A 48 -0.84 4.24 10.86
C ALA A 48 -2.35 4.19 10.59
N ASP A 49 -2.98 5.36 10.48
CA ASP A 49 -4.39 5.48 10.09
C ASP A 49 -4.54 5.38 8.56
N TRP A 50 -4.77 4.15 8.08
CA TRP A 50 -4.96 3.87 6.65
C TRP A 50 -6.23 4.51 6.07
N SER A 51 -7.21 4.90 6.91
CA SER A 51 -8.39 5.63 6.45
C SER A 51 -8.06 7.07 6.03
N VAL A 52 -6.94 7.61 6.54
CA VAL A 52 -6.41 8.92 6.17
C VAL A 52 -5.35 8.80 5.08
N ILE A 53 -4.42 7.83 5.20
CA ILE A 53 -3.30 7.67 4.27
C ILE A 53 -3.78 7.17 2.90
N GLY A 54 -4.71 6.20 2.86
CA GLY A 54 -5.19 5.61 1.61
C GLY A 54 -5.78 6.63 0.63
N PRO A 55 -6.70 7.53 1.05
CA PRO A 55 -7.19 8.62 0.21
C PRO A 55 -6.09 9.59 -0.25
N ARG A 56 -5.10 9.89 0.60
CA ARG A 56 -3.96 10.74 0.24
C ARG A 56 -3.08 10.07 -0.82
N ASP A 57 -2.81 8.78 -0.68
CA ASP A 57 -2.08 8.00 -1.68
C ASP A 57 -2.79 8.03 -3.04
N ALA A 58 -4.11 7.86 -3.06
CA ALA A 58 -4.90 7.93 -4.29
C ALA A 58 -4.81 9.33 -4.95
N GLN A 59 -4.91 10.40 -4.16
CA GLN A 59 -4.75 11.78 -4.64
C GLN A 59 -3.34 12.02 -5.21
N ARG A 60 -2.30 11.53 -4.53
CA ARG A 60 -0.92 11.63 -5.00
C ARG A 60 -0.69 10.85 -6.29
N ARG A 61 -1.26 9.65 -6.43
CA ARG A 61 -1.22 8.88 -7.68
C ARG A 61 -1.89 9.65 -8.81
N GLU A 62 -3.07 10.23 -8.59
CA GLU A 62 -3.76 11.05 -9.60
C GLU A 62 -2.95 12.28 -10.02
N ALA A 63 -2.38 13.02 -9.07
CA ALA A 63 -1.51 14.15 -9.36
C ALA A 63 -0.26 13.71 -10.16
N THR A 64 0.37 12.60 -9.77
CA THR A 64 1.53 12.04 -10.47
C THR A 64 1.17 11.58 -11.89
N ARG A 65 -0.03 11.02 -12.11
CA ARG A 65 -0.52 10.66 -13.46
C ARG A 65 -0.62 11.88 -14.37
N ARG A 66 -1.04 13.05 -13.83
CA ARG A 66 -1.09 14.30 -14.60
C ARG A 66 0.31 14.77 -15.00
N LEU A 67 1.27 14.78 -14.06
CA LEU A 67 2.66 15.13 -14.37
C LEU A 67 3.25 14.22 -15.46
N LEU A 68 2.95 12.92 -15.41
CA LEU A 68 3.36 11.96 -16.43
C LEU A 68 2.70 12.23 -17.79
N ALA A 69 1.38 12.45 -17.82
CA ALA A 69 0.62 12.70 -19.04
C ALA A 69 1.03 14.02 -19.73
N GLU A 70 1.38 15.03 -18.95
CA GLU A 70 1.87 16.33 -19.41
C GLU A 70 3.37 16.30 -19.76
N GLY A 71 4.05 15.16 -19.56
CA GLY A 71 5.47 14.99 -19.89
C GLY A 71 6.41 15.79 -18.99
N GLN A 72 6.03 16.08 -17.75
CA GLN A 72 6.75 16.98 -16.84
C GLN A 72 7.81 16.29 -15.96
N LEU A 73 8.01 14.97 -16.09
CA LEU A 73 9.05 14.22 -15.38
C LEU A 73 10.24 13.97 -16.32
N HIS A 74 11.44 14.34 -15.87
CA HIS A 74 12.63 14.36 -16.73
C HIS A 74 13.85 13.67 -16.13
N THR A 75 14.06 13.78 -14.82
CA THR A 75 15.28 13.29 -14.14
C THR A 75 15.10 11.88 -13.59
N GLY A 76 16.20 11.21 -13.26
CA GLY A 76 16.11 9.93 -12.56
C GLY A 76 15.32 10.03 -11.25
N ASP A 77 15.48 11.14 -10.52
CA ASP A 77 14.79 11.37 -9.25
C ASP A 77 13.28 11.55 -9.44
N ASP A 78 12.83 12.25 -10.48
CA ASP A 78 11.41 12.38 -10.80
C ASP A 78 10.73 11.01 -10.96
N PHE A 79 11.37 10.13 -11.74
CA PHE A 79 10.85 8.78 -12.00
C PHE A 79 10.98 7.87 -10.77
N LEU A 80 12.03 8.03 -9.97
CA LEU A 80 12.20 7.31 -8.71
C LEU A 80 11.07 7.67 -7.73
N GLN A 81 10.82 8.96 -7.55
CA GLN A 81 9.78 9.51 -6.70
C GLN A 81 8.39 9.05 -7.13
N ALA A 82 8.11 9.11 -8.44
CA ALA A 82 6.86 8.60 -8.99
C ALA A 82 6.71 7.08 -8.73
N ALA A 83 7.78 6.29 -8.90
CA ALA A 83 7.75 4.86 -8.60
C ALA A 83 7.41 4.57 -7.13
N PHE A 84 7.93 5.37 -6.19
CA PHE A 84 7.57 5.27 -4.77
C PHE A 84 6.07 5.54 -4.53
N VAL A 85 5.51 6.56 -5.16
CA VAL A 85 4.07 6.88 -5.04
C VAL A 85 3.19 5.75 -5.58
N PHE A 86 3.55 5.15 -6.72
CA PHE A 86 2.76 4.06 -7.31
C PHE A 86 2.93 2.71 -6.61
N GLN A 87 4.07 2.43 -5.96
CA GLN A 87 4.22 1.18 -5.19
C GLN A 87 3.31 1.08 -3.96
N HIS A 88 2.64 2.19 -3.60
CA HIS A 88 1.62 2.25 -2.55
C HIS A 88 0.19 2.08 -3.07
N GLY A 89 0.02 1.81 -4.38
CA GLY A 89 -1.25 1.44 -4.99
C GLY A 89 -1.54 -0.06 -4.92
N GLY A 90 -2.25 -0.56 -5.93
CA GLY A 90 -2.55 -1.98 -6.09
C GLY A 90 -2.68 -2.38 -7.56
N GLY A 91 -2.60 -3.68 -7.85
CA GLY A 91 -2.78 -4.19 -9.22
C GLY A 91 -1.79 -3.57 -10.21
N ASP A 92 -2.33 -2.94 -11.25
CA ASP A 92 -1.56 -2.32 -12.33
C ASP A 92 -0.71 -1.12 -11.88
N ASP A 93 -1.01 -0.52 -10.71
CA ASP A 93 -0.13 0.51 -10.14
C ASP A 93 1.28 -0.05 -9.88
N PHE A 94 1.43 -1.33 -9.53
CA PHE A 94 2.75 -1.96 -9.35
C PHE A 94 3.52 -2.11 -10.67
N LEU A 95 2.83 -2.39 -11.79
CA LEU A 95 3.44 -2.46 -13.11
C LEU A 95 3.90 -1.08 -13.59
N LEU A 96 3.07 -0.05 -13.33
CA LEU A 96 3.47 1.33 -13.60
C LEU A 96 4.66 1.73 -12.74
N ALA A 97 4.63 1.44 -11.43
CA ALA A 97 5.74 1.69 -10.53
C ALA A 97 7.04 1.02 -11.00
N HIS A 98 6.95 -0.24 -11.46
CA HIS A 98 8.09 -0.97 -12.02
C HIS A 98 8.64 -0.31 -13.28
N THR A 99 7.76 0.10 -14.20
CA THR A 99 8.16 0.80 -15.42
C THR A 99 8.88 2.12 -15.10
N LEU A 100 8.35 2.90 -14.16
CA LEU A 100 8.95 4.16 -13.70
C LEU A 100 10.32 3.91 -13.05
N ALA A 101 10.45 2.87 -12.23
CA ALA A 101 11.70 2.47 -11.61
C ALA A 101 12.79 2.05 -12.62
N VAL A 102 12.41 1.35 -13.70
CA VAL A 102 13.34 1.03 -14.80
C VAL A 102 13.81 2.31 -15.51
N VAL A 103 12.92 3.28 -15.73
CA VAL A 103 13.29 4.58 -16.29
C VAL A 103 14.21 5.35 -15.34
N ALA A 104 13.92 5.35 -14.04
CA ALA A 104 14.77 5.95 -13.01
C ALA A 104 16.19 5.36 -13.02
N THR A 105 16.28 4.02 -13.11
CA THR A 105 17.55 3.29 -13.24
C THR A 105 18.32 3.71 -14.49
N LYS A 106 17.66 3.73 -15.65
CA LYS A 106 18.26 4.16 -16.92
C LYS A 106 18.78 5.60 -16.85
N LYS A 107 18.15 6.45 -16.04
CA LYS A 107 18.53 7.85 -15.81
C LYS A 107 19.51 8.04 -14.66
N GLY A 108 20.06 6.97 -14.09
CA GLY A 108 21.13 7.02 -13.09
C GLY A 108 20.66 7.30 -11.65
N ALA A 109 19.37 7.19 -11.34
CA ALA A 109 18.88 7.33 -9.98
C ALA A 109 19.39 6.16 -9.11
N LYS A 110 20.11 6.48 -8.03
CA LYS A 110 20.76 5.46 -7.17
C LYS A 110 19.77 4.45 -6.58
N GLY A 111 18.55 4.89 -6.23
CA GLY A 111 17.50 4.02 -5.71
C GLY A 111 16.73 3.24 -6.78
N GLY A 112 16.93 3.55 -8.06
CA GLY A 112 16.19 2.98 -9.20
C GLY A 112 16.23 1.45 -9.25
N PRO A 113 17.41 0.80 -9.19
CA PRO A 113 17.51 -0.65 -9.24
C PRO A 113 16.73 -1.34 -8.13
N TRP A 114 16.83 -0.82 -6.90
CA TRP A 114 16.16 -1.40 -5.74
C TRP A 114 14.63 -1.27 -5.86
N ILE A 115 14.11 -0.08 -6.21
CA ILE A 115 12.66 0.09 -6.34
C ILE A 115 12.10 -0.71 -7.53
N ALA A 116 12.90 -0.97 -8.58
CA ALA A 116 12.52 -1.82 -9.70
C ALA A 116 12.34 -3.28 -9.25
N ALA A 117 13.28 -3.79 -8.44
CA ALA A 117 13.15 -5.11 -7.81
C ALA A 117 11.93 -5.17 -6.88
N ALA A 118 11.75 -4.14 -6.05
CA ALA A 118 10.69 -4.12 -5.05
C ALA A 118 9.27 -4.08 -5.63
N THR A 119 9.08 -3.30 -6.69
CA THR A 119 7.80 -3.17 -7.39
C THR A 119 7.44 -4.42 -8.19
N LEU A 120 8.43 -5.12 -8.77
CA LEU A 120 8.20 -6.41 -9.41
C LEU A 120 7.79 -7.49 -8.39
N ASP A 121 8.48 -7.59 -7.25
CA ASP A 121 8.09 -8.51 -6.19
C ASP A 121 6.67 -8.21 -5.64
N ARG A 122 6.29 -6.92 -5.51
CA ARG A 122 4.90 -6.51 -5.20
C ARG A 122 3.90 -7.02 -6.22
N TYR A 123 4.19 -6.83 -7.50
CA TYR A 123 3.33 -7.29 -8.59
C TYR A 123 3.18 -8.82 -8.58
N LEU A 124 4.30 -9.56 -8.42
CA LEU A 124 4.30 -11.02 -8.35
C LEU A 124 3.42 -11.50 -7.19
N GLN A 125 3.61 -10.99 -5.98
CA GLN A 125 2.78 -11.39 -4.84
C GLN A 125 1.30 -11.01 -5.01
N ASN A 126 1.02 -9.81 -5.52
CA ASN A 126 -0.35 -9.36 -5.80
C ASN A 126 -1.07 -10.31 -6.78
N THR A 127 -0.33 -10.83 -7.76
CA THR A 127 -0.82 -11.79 -8.77
C THR A 127 -0.62 -13.25 -8.37
N LYS A 128 -0.32 -13.54 -7.08
CA LYS A 128 -0.19 -14.90 -6.50
C LYS A 128 1.01 -15.71 -7.00
N HIS A 129 2.05 -15.04 -7.49
CA HIS A 129 3.34 -15.64 -7.84
C HIS A 129 4.35 -15.51 -6.69
N LYS A 130 5.40 -16.34 -6.74
CA LYS A 130 6.56 -16.20 -5.87
C LYS A 130 7.28 -14.89 -6.17
N GLN A 131 7.70 -14.17 -5.14
CA GLN A 131 8.68 -13.10 -5.31
C GLN A 131 10.05 -13.69 -5.66
N ILE A 132 10.97 -12.91 -6.23
CA ILE A 132 12.27 -13.41 -6.72
C ILE A 132 13.47 -12.64 -6.18
N TYR A 133 13.26 -11.42 -5.65
CA TYR A 133 14.33 -10.63 -5.02
C TYR A 133 14.28 -10.67 -3.49
N GLY A 134 13.10 -10.93 -2.92
CA GLY A 134 12.91 -11.03 -1.48
C GLY A 134 12.66 -9.69 -0.80
N THR A 135 12.19 -8.68 -1.52
CA THR A 135 11.99 -7.33 -0.97
C THR A 135 10.70 -7.19 -0.16
N GLN A 136 9.74 -8.10 -0.32
CA GLN A 136 8.44 -8.03 0.34
C GLN A 136 8.38 -8.95 1.55
N SER A 137 7.97 -8.39 2.68
CA SER A 137 7.71 -9.11 3.92
C SER A 137 6.26 -8.91 4.29
N LEU A 138 5.53 -10.01 4.50
CA LEU A 138 4.11 -10.01 4.85
C LEU A 138 3.90 -10.69 6.20
N PHE A 139 2.87 -10.26 6.92
CA PHE A 139 2.45 -10.92 8.15
C PHE A 139 1.37 -11.95 7.82
N ALA A 140 1.66 -13.23 8.01
CA ALA A 140 0.73 -14.33 7.75
C ALA A 140 0.88 -15.43 8.79
N ASN A 141 -0.23 -16.08 9.16
CA ASN A 141 -0.24 -17.16 10.15
C ASN A 141 0.43 -16.78 11.48
N GLY A 142 0.27 -15.53 11.91
CA GLY A 142 0.82 -15.03 13.18
C GLY A 142 2.33 -14.75 13.17
N THR A 143 2.99 -14.73 12.00
CA THR A 143 4.42 -14.42 11.92
C THR A 143 4.77 -13.64 10.64
N TRP A 144 5.93 -12.97 10.66
CA TRP A 144 6.48 -12.35 9.46
C TRP A 144 7.09 -13.42 8.55
N THR A 145 6.82 -13.31 7.25
CA THR A 145 7.40 -14.19 6.24
C THR A 145 7.71 -13.41 4.97
N LYS A 146 8.70 -13.88 4.21
CA LYS A 146 8.95 -13.49 2.82
C LYS A 146 8.36 -14.52 1.83
N ALA A 147 7.74 -15.60 2.28
CA ALA A 147 7.11 -16.57 1.38
C ALA A 147 5.81 -16.02 0.76
N PRO A 148 5.46 -16.42 -0.48
CA PRO A 148 6.20 -17.32 -1.37
C PRO A 148 7.40 -16.62 -2.05
N TYR A 149 8.58 -17.27 -2.04
CA TYR A 149 9.85 -16.72 -2.52
C TYR A 149 10.66 -17.80 -3.24
N ASP A 150 10.99 -17.56 -4.51
CA ASP A 150 12.01 -18.31 -5.25
C ASP A 150 13.40 -17.75 -4.93
N ARG A 151 14.14 -18.45 -4.08
CA ARG A 151 15.44 -17.99 -3.57
C ARG A 151 16.59 -18.29 -4.53
N ASP A 152 16.40 -19.21 -5.47
CA ASP A 152 17.46 -19.78 -6.30
C ASP A 152 17.59 -19.06 -7.66
N LEU A 153 16.51 -18.42 -8.13
CA LEU A 153 16.49 -17.77 -9.45
C LEU A 153 17.49 -16.61 -9.57
N ILE A 154 17.57 -15.76 -8.54
CA ILE A 154 18.48 -14.61 -8.50
C ILE A 154 19.62 -14.94 -7.53
N SER A 155 20.87 -14.79 -7.98
CA SER A 155 22.04 -14.98 -7.12
C SER A 155 22.27 -13.77 -6.21
N ASP A 156 22.99 -13.95 -5.10
CA ASP A 156 23.32 -12.85 -4.20
C ASP A 156 24.16 -11.76 -4.88
N ALA A 157 25.05 -12.13 -5.81
CA ALA A 157 25.78 -11.15 -6.62
C ALA A 157 24.82 -10.24 -7.41
N LEU A 158 23.79 -10.79 -8.04
CA LEU A 158 22.79 -10.00 -8.76
C LEU A 158 21.90 -9.18 -7.81
N ARG A 159 21.56 -9.70 -6.62
CA ARG A 159 20.83 -8.92 -5.61
C ARG A 159 21.61 -7.66 -5.22
N LEU A 160 22.90 -7.80 -4.94
CA LEU A 160 23.76 -6.71 -4.54
C LEU A 160 23.92 -5.65 -5.64
N GLU A 161 24.06 -6.04 -6.91
CA GLU A 161 24.05 -5.11 -8.06
C GLU A 161 22.75 -4.30 -8.16
N LEU A 162 21.63 -4.87 -7.72
CA LEU A 162 20.31 -4.22 -7.68
C LEU A 162 20.07 -3.44 -6.38
N GLY A 163 21.04 -3.39 -5.47
CA GLY A 163 20.89 -2.78 -4.14
C GLY A 163 19.98 -3.56 -3.18
N VAL A 164 19.66 -4.81 -3.51
CA VAL A 164 18.89 -5.72 -2.65
C VAL A 164 19.87 -6.48 -1.74
N PRO A 165 19.61 -6.61 -0.42
CA PRO A 165 20.46 -7.40 0.46
C PRO A 165 20.56 -8.87 0.02
N ASP A 166 21.68 -9.52 0.29
CA ASP A 166 21.82 -10.96 0.06
C ASP A 166 20.88 -11.80 0.95
N LEU A 167 20.76 -13.10 0.65
CA LEU A 167 19.84 -13.97 1.39
C LEU A 167 20.13 -14.03 2.90
N ALA A 168 21.40 -14.01 3.31
CA ALA A 168 21.79 -14.06 4.72
C ALA A 168 21.34 -12.79 5.46
N ALA A 169 21.54 -11.62 4.86
CA ALA A 169 21.08 -10.34 5.40
C ALA A 169 19.55 -10.26 5.44
N GLN A 170 18.85 -10.74 4.39
CA GLN A 170 17.39 -10.80 4.37
C GLN A 170 16.81 -11.72 5.47
N ASP A 171 17.45 -12.86 5.72
CA ASP A 171 17.04 -13.78 6.78
C ASP A 171 17.27 -13.15 8.16
N ALA A 172 18.41 -12.48 8.37
CA ALA A 172 18.70 -11.75 9.60
C ALA A 172 17.69 -10.61 9.86
N GLU A 173 17.32 -9.85 8.84
CA GLU A 173 16.29 -8.81 8.93
C GLU A 173 14.92 -9.41 9.28
N LEU A 174 14.55 -10.53 8.64
CA LEU A 174 13.31 -11.21 8.90
C LEU A 174 13.25 -11.76 10.33
N ASP A 175 14.34 -12.35 10.82
CA ASP A 175 14.43 -12.89 12.17
C ASP A 175 14.41 -11.79 13.23
N ALA A 176 15.10 -10.66 12.99
CA ALA A 176 14.97 -9.47 13.84
C ALA A 176 13.53 -8.97 13.87
N ARG A 177 12.84 -8.94 12.73
CA ARG A 177 11.43 -8.53 12.64
C ARG A 177 10.49 -9.49 13.38
N LYS A 178 10.73 -10.80 13.28
CA LYS A 178 9.98 -11.82 14.03
C LYS A 178 10.22 -11.69 15.54
N ALA A 179 11.44 -11.39 15.96
CA ALA A 179 11.80 -11.20 17.36
C ALA A 179 11.15 -9.94 17.95
N GLN A 180 11.02 -8.87 17.16
CA GLN A 180 10.30 -7.66 17.57
C GLN A 180 8.77 -7.85 17.56
N ALA A 181 8.26 -8.77 16.75
CA ALA A 181 6.82 -9.06 16.64
C ALA A 181 6.24 -9.88 17.81
N VAL A 182 7.04 -10.22 18.83
CA VAL A 182 6.59 -10.96 20.02
C VAL A 182 7.36 -10.42 21.25
N PRO A 183 6.67 -9.90 22.28
CA PRO A 183 6.07 -10.80 23.23
C PRO A 183 4.68 -11.16 22.75
N ALA A 184 4.25 -12.38 23.06
CA ALA A 184 2.85 -12.72 22.99
C ALA A 184 2.10 -11.54 23.62
N ALA A 185 0.90 -11.21 23.13
CA ALA A 185 -0.06 -10.56 24.00
C ALA A 185 0.13 -11.22 25.37
N ALA A 186 0.57 -10.44 26.38
CA ALA A 186 0.67 -10.95 27.73
C ALA A 186 -0.61 -11.76 27.92
N PRO A 187 -0.51 -13.07 28.26
CA PRO A 187 -1.66 -13.97 28.16
C PRO A 187 -2.84 -13.20 28.70
N LEU A 188 -3.85 -12.97 27.83
CA LEU A 188 -5.02 -12.15 28.20
C LEU A 188 -5.31 -12.50 29.64
N PRO A 189 -5.32 -11.51 30.57
CA PRO A 189 -5.40 -11.79 32.00
C PRO A 189 -6.44 -12.88 32.14
N ALA A 190 -6.02 -14.04 32.65
CA ALA A 190 -6.79 -15.27 32.57
C ALA A 190 -8.24 -14.88 32.84
N VAL A 191 -9.10 -15.01 31.83
CA VAL A 191 -10.51 -14.65 31.96
C VAL A 191 -10.95 -15.33 33.25
N PRO A 192 -11.33 -14.58 34.30
CA PRO A 192 -11.62 -15.18 35.58
C PRO A 192 -12.59 -16.32 35.32
N ALA A 193 -12.22 -17.53 35.78
CA ALA A 193 -13.05 -18.71 35.58
C ALA A 193 -14.48 -18.36 36.05
N GLY A 194 -15.38 -18.16 35.09
CA GLY A 194 -16.71 -17.59 35.36
C GLY A 194 -17.26 -16.59 34.34
N GLN A 195 -16.46 -16.00 33.43
CA GLN A 195 -17.02 -15.25 32.29
C GLN A 195 -17.30 -16.18 31.11
N ALA A 196 -18.58 -16.37 30.80
CA ALA A 196 -19.00 -17.13 29.62
C ALA A 196 -18.44 -16.45 28.35
N LEU A 197 -17.70 -17.20 27.54
CA LEU A 197 -17.37 -16.79 26.17
C LEU A 197 -18.68 -16.49 25.44
N LEU A 198 -18.79 -15.30 24.87
CA LEU A 198 -19.98 -14.89 24.12
C LEU A 198 -20.18 -15.85 22.95
N ARG A 199 -21.31 -16.58 22.92
CA ARG A 199 -21.65 -17.51 21.83
C ARG A 199 -22.56 -16.82 20.84
N CYS A 200 -22.20 -16.85 19.56
CA CYS A 200 -22.96 -16.26 18.46
C CYS A 200 -23.35 -17.33 17.45
N ALA A 201 -24.33 -18.17 17.82
CA ALA A 201 -24.68 -19.39 17.10
C ALA A 201 -26.02 -19.32 16.34
N SER A 202 -26.75 -18.20 16.42
CA SER A 202 -28.05 -18.02 15.74
C SER A 202 -27.86 -17.19 14.46
N GLY A 203 -28.39 -17.66 13.33
CA GLY A 203 -28.18 -17.10 11.99
C GLY A 203 -27.25 -17.98 11.11
N PRO A 204 -26.66 -17.45 10.03
CA PRO A 204 -26.76 -16.06 9.59
C PRO A 204 -28.07 -15.77 8.87
N ILE A 205 -28.59 -14.55 9.04
CA ILE A 205 -29.52 -13.96 8.09
C ILE A 205 -28.78 -12.96 7.21
N GLU A 206 -29.21 -12.83 5.97
CA GLU A 206 -28.64 -11.87 5.05
C GLU A 206 -29.38 -10.53 5.09
N ARG A 207 -28.62 -9.43 5.00
CA ARG A 207 -29.13 -8.08 4.73
C ARG A 207 -28.28 -7.40 3.68
N VAL A 208 -28.92 -6.75 2.73
CA VAL A 208 -28.23 -5.94 1.72
C VAL A 208 -28.21 -4.48 2.18
N PHE A 209 -27.02 -3.95 2.40
CA PHE A 209 -26.82 -2.52 2.63
C PHE A 209 -26.26 -1.90 1.35
N VAL A 210 -27.10 -1.11 0.67
CA VAL A 210 -26.86 -0.51 -0.65
C VAL A 210 -26.60 -1.55 -1.75
N ARG A 211 -25.39 -2.13 -1.79
CA ARG A 211 -24.91 -3.03 -2.86
C ARG A 211 -24.33 -4.34 -2.33
N ALA A 212 -23.92 -4.36 -1.06
CA ALA A 212 -23.24 -5.50 -0.46
C ALA A 212 -24.20 -6.30 0.42
N ALA A 213 -24.13 -7.62 0.29
CA ALA A 213 -24.76 -8.56 1.20
C ALA A 213 -23.90 -8.71 2.47
N TRP A 214 -24.56 -8.61 3.62
CA TRP A 214 -23.98 -8.75 4.95
C TRP A 214 -24.65 -9.90 5.68
N GLN A 215 -23.84 -10.77 6.27
CA GLN A 215 -24.29 -11.89 7.07
C GLN A 215 -24.36 -11.46 8.53
N ILE A 216 -25.52 -11.65 9.15
CA ILE A 216 -25.79 -11.24 10.54
C ILE A 216 -26.04 -12.47 11.39
N GLN A 217 -25.22 -12.65 12.43
CA GLN A 217 -25.41 -13.65 13.47
C GLN A 217 -25.75 -12.96 14.79
N SER A 218 -26.61 -13.56 15.61
CA SER A 218 -26.88 -13.06 16.97
C SER A 218 -26.21 -13.91 18.03
N CYS A 219 -25.90 -13.25 19.14
CA CYS A 219 -25.24 -13.82 20.30
C CYS A 219 -26.18 -13.98 21.49
N ASP A 220 -25.78 -14.82 22.45
CA ASP A 220 -26.58 -15.15 23.64
C ASP A 220 -26.94 -13.92 24.51
N ASN A 221 -26.17 -12.83 24.39
CA ASN A 221 -26.44 -11.56 25.08
C ASN A 221 -27.26 -10.54 24.26
N GLY A 222 -27.75 -10.92 23.07
CA GLY A 222 -28.49 -10.03 22.17
C GLY A 222 -27.61 -9.13 21.29
N ALA A 223 -26.28 -9.25 21.35
CA ALA A 223 -25.39 -8.61 20.39
C ALA A 223 -25.49 -9.24 19.00
N LEU A 224 -25.08 -8.50 17.97
CA LEU A 224 -24.94 -9.02 16.62
C LEU A 224 -23.48 -8.98 16.17
N VAL A 225 -23.07 -10.01 15.45
CA VAL A 225 -21.85 -10.05 14.64
C VAL A 225 -22.27 -9.96 13.18
N VAL A 226 -21.81 -8.91 12.50
CA VAL A 226 -22.18 -8.61 11.12
C VAL A 226 -20.93 -8.71 10.25
N THR A 227 -20.96 -9.50 9.19
CA THR A 227 -19.79 -9.73 8.33
C THR A 227 -20.10 -9.47 6.85
N SER A 228 -19.13 -8.90 6.13
CA SER A 228 -19.24 -8.66 4.68
C SER A 228 -18.63 -9.80 3.85
N GLY A 229 -18.83 -9.75 2.53
CA GLY A 229 -18.06 -10.55 1.57
C GLY A 229 -16.55 -10.26 1.58
N ALA A 230 -15.77 -11.05 0.84
CA ALA A 230 -14.31 -11.00 0.86
C ALA A 230 -13.73 -9.73 0.19
N PRO A 231 -12.74 -9.05 0.80
CA PRO A 231 -12.16 -9.32 2.12
C PRO A 231 -13.15 -8.97 3.24
N PRO A 232 -13.31 -9.83 4.28
CA PRO A 232 -14.38 -9.67 5.25
C PRO A 232 -14.12 -8.48 6.18
N ALA A 233 -15.07 -7.54 6.26
CA ALA A 233 -15.23 -6.65 7.39
C ALA A 233 -16.10 -7.32 8.46
N VAL A 234 -15.86 -6.97 9.72
CA VAL A 234 -16.70 -7.38 10.85
C VAL A 234 -17.20 -6.14 11.58
N LEU A 235 -18.49 -6.08 11.89
CA LEU A 235 -19.09 -5.11 12.80
C LEU A 235 -19.64 -5.84 14.02
N PHE A 236 -19.38 -5.31 15.21
CA PHE A 236 -20.05 -5.70 16.44
C PHE A 236 -21.14 -4.69 16.76
N VAL A 237 -22.39 -5.14 16.82
CA VAL A 237 -23.54 -4.27 17.12
C VAL A 237 -24.09 -4.66 18.48
N MET A 238 -24.20 -3.70 19.39
CA MET A 238 -24.75 -3.88 20.73
C MET A 238 -25.73 -2.77 21.08
N VAL A 239 -26.70 -3.08 21.92
CA VAL A 239 -27.58 -2.07 22.51
C VAL A 239 -27.06 -1.72 23.91
N GLN A 240 -26.77 -0.45 24.16
CA GLN A 240 -26.37 0.08 25.46
C GLN A 240 -27.41 1.11 25.92
N GLY A 241 -28.27 0.73 26.86
CA GLY A 241 -29.46 1.51 27.20
C GLY A 241 -30.40 1.57 26.00
N ASP A 242 -30.74 2.78 25.53
CA ASP A 242 -31.59 2.98 24.34
C ASP A 242 -30.79 3.19 23.04
N LYS A 243 -29.46 3.15 23.10
CA LYS A 243 -28.59 3.44 21.94
C LYS A 243 -28.00 2.18 21.33
N VAL A 244 -27.93 2.15 20.02
CA VAL A 244 -27.17 1.14 19.27
C VAL A 244 -25.73 1.63 19.12
N VAL A 245 -24.79 0.80 19.55
CA VAL A 245 -23.34 1.04 19.44
C VAL A 245 -22.78 0.03 18.44
N VAL A 246 -22.09 0.55 17.43
CA VAL A 246 -21.45 -0.27 16.39
C VAL A 246 -19.94 -0.12 16.48
N THR A 247 -19.21 -1.22 16.54
CA THR A 247 -17.74 -1.22 16.59
C THR A 247 -17.20 -2.02 15.40
N PRO A 248 -16.57 -1.36 14.40
CA PRO A 248 -15.93 -2.06 13.31
C PRO A 248 -14.62 -2.72 13.76
N SER A 249 -14.33 -3.93 13.26
CA SER A 249 -13.02 -4.56 13.39
C SER A 249 -12.00 -3.85 12.50
N GLN A 250 -10.77 -3.70 12.99
CA GLN A 250 -9.66 -3.17 12.19
C GLN A 250 -9.32 -4.14 11.03
N GLY A 251 -9.30 -3.64 9.78
CA GLY A 251 -8.54 -4.28 8.68
C GLY A 251 -9.26 -5.18 7.67
N GLY A 252 -10.53 -4.95 7.31
CA GLY A 252 -11.20 -5.70 6.21
C GLY A 252 -12.37 -4.93 5.55
N GLY A 253 -12.84 -5.42 4.39
CA GLY A 253 -13.96 -4.86 3.59
C GLY A 253 -13.66 -3.59 2.79
N ASP A 254 -14.60 -3.18 1.91
CA ASP A 254 -14.60 -1.86 1.29
C ASP A 254 -14.97 -0.80 2.36
N PRO A 255 -14.10 0.18 2.65
CA PRO A 255 -14.36 1.20 3.66
C PRO A 255 -15.65 2.00 3.45
N ALA A 256 -16.08 2.20 2.19
CA ALA A 256 -17.34 2.88 1.89
C ALA A 256 -18.55 2.02 2.29
N GLU A 257 -18.48 0.70 2.06
CA GLU A 257 -19.52 -0.24 2.45
C GLU A 257 -19.58 -0.43 3.97
N VAL A 258 -18.41 -0.52 4.62
CA VAL A 258 -18.29 -0.57 6.08
C VAL A 258 -18.92 0.66 6.70
N LYS A 259 -18.59 1.86 6.19
CA LYS A 259 -19.15 3.12 6.68
C LYS A 259 -20.68 3.16 6.55
N VAL A 260 -21.22 2.71 5.42
CA VAL A 260 -22.67 2.70 5.19
C VAL A 260 -23.38 1.68 6.08
N ALA A 261 -22.84 0.47 6.21
CA ALA A 261 -23.40 -0.55 7.10
C ALA A 261 -23.38 -0.09 8.56
N THR A 262 -22.27 0.50 9.01
CA THR A 262 -22.15 1.10 10.36
C THR A 262 -23.24 2.14 10.60
N ALA A 263 -23.36 3.14 9.71
CA ALA A 263 -24.37 4.18 9.84
C ALA A 263 -25.81 3.62 9.82
N ALA A 264 -26.06 2.56 9.05
CA ALA A 264 -27.37 1.91 8.98
C ALA A 264 -27.75 1.25 10.31
N PHE A 265 -26.80 0.57 10.99
CA PHE A 265 -27.05 -0.02 12.30
C PHE A 265 -27.12 1.02 13.42
N GLU A 266 -26.27 2.06 13.40
CA GLU A 266 -26.32 3.15 14.38
C GLU A 266 -27.64 3.93 14.35
N ALA A 267 -28.29 4.00 13.18
CA ALA A 267 -29.59 4.64 13.02
C ALA A 267 -30.78 3.78 13.52
N MET A 268 -30.56 2.52 13.90
CA MET A 268 -31.62 1.64 14.40
C MET A 268 -31.95 1.91 15.87
N THR A 269 -33.17 1.58 16.24
CA THR A 269 -33.61 1.55 17.64
C THR A 269 -33.28 0.20 18.29
N ALA A 270 -33.25 0.16 19.62
CA ALA A 270 -33.12 -1.08 20.38
C ALA A 270 -34.17 -2.14 19.97
N ALA A 271 -35.41 -1.71 19.68
CA ALA A 271 -36.49 -2.59 19.23
C ALA A 271 -36.18 -3.20 17.85
N GLN A 272 -35.65 -2.41 16.91
CA GLN A 272 -35.26 -2.91 15.59
C GLN A 272 -34.08 -3.90 15.68
N ILE A 273 -33.13 -3.71 16.60
CA ILE A 273 -32.08 -4.69 16.85
C ILE A 273 -32.65 -5.98 17.46
N ALA A 274 -33.59 -5.86 18.41
CA ALA A 274 -34.26 -7.02 19.00
C ALA A 274 -35.05 -7.83 17.95
N ASP A 275 -35.70 -7.16 16.99
CA ASP A 275 -36.38 -7.81 15.87
C ASP A 275 -35.40 -8.54 14.94
N ILE A 276 -34.20 -7.98 14.70
CA ILE A 276 -33.15 -8.66 13.95
C ILE A 276 -32.66 -9.91 14.71
N VAL A 277 -32.42 -9.80 16.02
CA VAL A 277 -32.07 -10.95 16.87
C VAL A 277 -33.14 -12.03 16.80
N ALA A 278 -34.42 -11.68 16.86
CA ALA A 278 -35.52 -12.63 16.75
C ALA A 278 -35.51 -13.38 15.41
N GLN A 279 -35.20 -12.68 14.32
CA GLN A 279 -35.13 -13.27 12.97
C GLN A 279 -33.94 -14.21 12.74
N THR A 280 -32.89 -14.12 13.56
CA THR A 280 -31.76 -15.06 13.49
C THR A 280 -32.03 -16.39 14.19
N LYS A 281 -33.10 -16.49 14.99
CA LYS A 281 -33.49 -17.73 15.65
C LYS A 281 -34.32 -18.58 14.66
N PRO A 282 -34.12 -19.90 14.62
CA PRO A 282 -34.92 -20.80 13.78
C PRO A 282 -36.40 -20.84 14.18
#